data_AF-W0MR63-F1
#
_entry.id   AF-W0MR63-F1
#
_cell.length_a   1.000
_cell.length_b   1.000
_cell.length_c   1.000
_cell.angle_alpha   90.00
_cell.angle_beta   90.00
_cell.angle_gamma   90.00
#
_symmetry.space_group_name_H-M   'P 1'
#
loop_
_entity.id
_entity.type
_entity.pdbx_description
1 polymer ?
#
loop_
_entity_poly.entity_id
_entity_poly.type
_entity_poly.pdbx_seq_one_letter_code
_entity_poly.pdbx_strand_id
1 'polypeptide(L)'
;MLKKLLNRLLNRPLTKQQFAEYLIAATREKGFTGPLDYRPEEFRIQHGDNSYLNLHNAFEEYQNADKSEKTQIVVKYVSAFIHANSAPSASRRTFEDARSLLRPVIRNLTTYEEIRLNQVRTKGWDAPFEIAQRAFGKDCAVLLAVDYPDSRSILFNGIPDDWDITLDEGLSIAIQNLREDTEYRFEEISPGLHAGRWSDGYDISRVLLPDVLQRIPLQGQPVFMIPTRDVLMVAGDEDEQAIRHMIQVCFQVTESECVVSSQLYTYQDEKVVTFLPQDKDNRVLLATLERVLLQDEYASQKTLLDAIHDEHQEDVFVASYSLYKSDESSESTFSICSWTENVITLLPKTDWVSLVQPLQDGSTHPRIVEWEELERRFGELMKPATLYPIRFRVDGFPTAEQLSQLP
;
A
#
# COMPACT_ATOMS: atom_id res chain seq x y z
N MET A 1 -19.55 18.36 -33.52
CA MET A 1 -19.59 16.90 -33.77
C MET A 1 -19.23 16.08 -32.52
N LEU A 2 -18.25 16.51 -31.70
CA LEU A 2 -17.88 15.86 -30.43
C LEU A 2 -19.07 15.62 -29.47
N LYS A 3 -19.94 16.61 -29.24
CA LYS A 3 -21.17 16.47 -28.41
C LYS A 3 -22.12 15.35 -28.85
N LYS A 4 -22.19 15.02 -30.15
CA LYS A 4 -23.00 13.89 -30.66
C LYS A 4 -22.28 12.54 -30.51
N LEU A 5 -20.95 12.54 -30.48
CA LEU A 5 -20.13 11.37 -30.16
C LEU A 5 -20.23 11.05 -28.65
N LEU A 6 -20.09 12.07 -27.79
CA LEU A 6 -20.30 11.98 -26.34
C LEU A 6 -21.70 11.49 -25.96
N ASN A 7 -22.77 12.01 -26.60
CA ASN A 7 -24.13 11.54 -26.35
C ASN A 7 -24.42 10.11 -26.85
N ARG A 8 -23.63 9.57 -27.79
CA ARG A 8 -23.72 8.17 -28.23
C ARG A 8 -22.91 7.23 -27.34
N LEU A 9 -21.80 7.70 -26.77
CA LEU A 9 -20.95 6.97 -25.82
C LEU A 9 -21.63 6.78 -24.46
N LEU A 10 -22.52 7.70 -24.05
CA LEU A 10 -23.31 7.62 -22.81
C LEU A 10 -24.41 6.54 -22.79
N ASN A 11 -24.55 5.73 -23.85
CA ASN A 11 -25.57 4.67 -23.95
C ASN A 11 -24.97 3.24 -23.96
N ARG A 12 -23.66 3.10 -23.77
CA ARG A 12 -22.97 1.80 -23.64
C ARG A 12 -21.92 1.88 -22.52
N PRO A 13 -21.61 0.77 -21.84
CA PRO A 13 -20.44 0.73 -20.98
C PRO A 13 -19.21 1.09 -21.81
N LEU A 14 -18.40 2.03 -21.31
CA LEU A 14 -17.16 2.40 -21.99
C LEU A 14 -16.15 1.27 -21.84
N THR A 15 -15.32 1.07 -22.85
CA THR A 15 -14.09 0.28 -22.65
C THR A 15 -13.11 1.09 -21.81
N LYS A 16 -12.13 0.41 -21.18
CA LYS A 16 -11.02 1.07 -20.46
C LYS A 16 -10.38 2.18 -21.30
N GLN A 17 -10.04 1.88 -22.57
CA GLN A 17 -9.46 2.86 -23.49
C GLN A 17 -10.39 4.07 -23.73
N GLN A 18 -11.67 3.84 -24.01
CA GLN A 18 -12.62 4.94 -24.26
C GLN A 18 -12.81 5.83 -23.02
N PHE A 19 -12.77 5.25 -21.82
CA PHE A 19 -12.84 6.01 -20.58
C PHE A 19 -11.59 6.86 -20.36
N ALA A 20 -10.40 6.31 -20.61
CA ALA A 20 -9.14 7.06 -20.54
C ALA A 20 -9.14 8.26 -21.49
N GLU A 21 -9.53 8.04 -22.75
CA GLU A 21 -9.67 9.10 -23.76
C GLU A 21 -10.68 10.18 -23.32
N TYR A 22 -11.79 9.78 -22.70
CA TYR A 22 -12.80 10.70 -22.18
C TYR A 22 -12.24 11.57 -21.04
N LEU A 23 -11.53 10.97 -20.08
CA LEU A 23 -10.87 11.69 -18.99
C LEU A 23 -9.80 12.67 -19.49
N ILE A 24 -8.97 12.25 -20.46
CA ILE A 24 -7.98 13.12 -21.10
C ILE A 24 -8.67 14.32 -21.75
N ALA A 25 -9.72 14.08 -22.55
CA ALA A 25 -10.45 15.14 -23.23
C ALA A 25 -11.07 16.15 -22.23
N ALA A 26 -11.73 15.65 -21.19
CA ALA A 26 -12.32 16.50 -20.15
C ALA A 26 -11.26 17.31 -19.37
N THR A 27 -10.08 16.71 -19.14
CA THR A 27 -8.93 17.38 -18.51
C THR A 27 -8.37 18.50 -19.39
N ARG A 28 -8.28 18.28 -20.71
CA ARG A 28 -7.89 19.31 -21.69
C ARG A 28 -8.91 20.44 -21.75
N GLU A 29 -10.21 20.14 -21.73
CA GLU A 29 -11.28 21.16 -21.70
C GLU A 29 -11.22 22.05 -20.46
N LYS A 30 -10.67 21.56 -19.34
CA LYS A 30 -10.42 22.34 -18.12
C LYS A 30 -9.11 23.13 -18.13
N GLY A 31 -8.35 23.10 -19.24
CA GLY A 31 -7.20 23.97 -19.47
C GLY A 31 -5.84 23.38 -19.11
N PHE A 32 -5.74 22.09 -18.77
CA PHE A 32 -4.43 21.47 -18.52
C PHE A 32 -3.64 21.28 -19.82
N THR A 33 -2.40 21.77 -19.85
CA THR A 33 -1.53 21.76 -21.04
C THR A 33 -0.35 20.80 -20.95
N GLY A 34 -0.07 20.20 -19.77
CA GLY A 34 1.03 19.24 -19.59
C GLY A 34 0.83 17.91 -20.35
N PRO A 35 1.87 17.05 -20.47
CA PRO A 35 1.73 15.75 -21.14
C PRO A 35 0.71 14.86 -20.41
N LEU A 36 -0.04 14.05 -21.18
CA LEU A 36 -1.03 13.09 -20.70
C LEU A 36 -0.95 11.84 -21.58
N ASP A 37 -0.19 10.84 -21.14
CA ASP A 37 0.06 9.62 -21.92
C ASP A 37 -0.67 8.43 -21.31
N TYR A 38 -1.66 7.88 -22.02
CA TYR A 38 -2.39 6.70 -21.56
C TYR A 38 -1.53 5.43 -21.68
N ARG A 39 -1.45 4.66 -20.59
CA ARG A 39 -0.76 3.36 -20.51
C ARG A 39 -1.81 2.26 -20.38
N PRO A 40 -2.14 1.52 -21.48
CA PRO A 40 -3.24 0.56 -21.49
C PRO A 40 -3.07 -0.61 -20.53
N GLU A 41 -1.87 -1.19 -20.45
CA GLU A 41 -1.58 -2.37 -19.62
C GLU A 41 -1.82 -2.09 -18.13
N GLU A 42 -1.50 -0.88 -17.69
CA GLU A 42 -1.57 -0.46 -16.29
C GLU A 42 -2.84 0.35 -15.99
N PHE A 43 -3.65 0.60 -17.02
CA PHE A 43 -4.86 1.40 -16.99
C PHE A 43 -4.70 2.73 -16.22
N ARG A 44 -3.68 3.51 -16.62
CA ARG A 44 -3.33 4.81 -16.01
C ARG A 44 -2.99 5.87 -17.04
N ILE A 45 -3.02 7.15 -16.65
CA ILE A 45 -2.54 8.28 -17.46
C ILE A 45 -1.28 8.85 -16.80
N GLN A 46 -0.14 8.76 -17.49
CA GLN A 46 1.11 9.40 -17.05
C GLN A 46 1.03 10.91 -17.28
N HIS A 47 1.47 11.70 -16.29
CA HIS A 47 1.61 13.15 -16.40
C HIS A 47 2.86 13.63 -15.66
N GLY A 48 3.65 14.51 -16.29
CA GLY A 48 4.93 14.95 -15.72
C GLY A 48 5.94 13.82 -15.53
N ASP A 49 7.04 14.13 -14.84
CA ASP A 49 8.24 13.28 -14.82
C ASP A 49 8.16 12.06 -13.90
N ASN A 50 7.08 11.90 -13.11
CA ASN A 50 6.87 10.72 -12.24
C ASN A 50 5.45 10.63 -11.65
N SER A 51 4.47 11.31 -12.22
CA SER A 51 3.10 11.31 -11.68
C SER A 51 2.16 10.58 -12.63
N TYR A 52 1.15 9.93 -12.07
CA TYR A 52 0.14 9.25 -12.86
C TYR A 52 -1.23 9.38 -12.20
N LEU A 53 -2.27 9.34 -13.02
CA LEU A 53 -3.64 9.17 -12.60
C LEU A 53 -4.05 7.71 -12.82
N ASN A 54 -4.27 6.95 -11.74
CA ASN A 54 -4.83 5.61 -11.81
C ASN A 54 -6.33 5.71 -12.17
N LEU A 55 -6.77 4.94 -13.18
CA LEU A 55 -8.13 5.04 -13.71
C LEU A 55 -9.09 3.98 -13.15
N HIS A 56 -8.62 2.99 -12.39
CA HIS A 56 -9.46 1.88 -11.90
C HIS A 56 -10.67 2.39 -11.11
N ASN A 57 -10.45 3.19 -10.07
CA ASN A 57 -11.53 3.70 -9.20
C ASN A 57 -12.50 4.57 -9.98
N ALA A 58 -11.99 5.49 -10.80
CA ALA A 58 -12.82 6.39 -11.59
C ALA A 58 -13.67 5.62 -12.61
N PHE A 59 -13.10 4.57 -13.21
CA PHE A 59 -13.79 3.74 -14.19
C PHE A 59 -14.84 2.85 -13.53
N GLU A 60 -14.53 2.22 -12.40
CA GLU A 60 -15.47 1.40 -11.66
C GLU A 60 -16.67 2.23 -11.18
N GLU A 61 -16.41 3.38 -10.55
CA GLU A 61 -17.45 4.33 -10.14
C GLU A 61 -18.30 4.75 -11.35
N TYR A 62 -17.67 5.07 -12.48
CA TYR A 62 -18.36 5.42 -13.72
C TYR A 62 -19.20 4.27 -14.29
N GLN A 63 -18.75 3.02 -14.19
CA GLN A 63 -19.46 1.86 -14.71
C GLN A 63 -20.71 1.56 -13.88
N ASN A 64 -20.60 1.66 -12.55
CA ASN A 64 -21.65 1.35 -11.60
C ASN A 64 -22.67 2.48 -11.38
N ALA A 65 -22.35 3.71 -11.77
CA ALA A 65 -23.22 4.87 -11.55
C ALA A 65 -24.39 4.98 -12.53
N ASP A 66 -25.44 5.67 -12.08
CA ASP A 66 -26.58 5.99 -12.92
C ASP A 66 -26.22 7.02 -14.01
N LYS A 67 -27.00 7.01 -15.10
CA LYS A 67 -26.73 7.84 -16.29
C LYS A 67 -26.57 9.33 -15.96
N SER A 68 -27.33 9.83 -15.00
CA SER A 68 -27.27 11.24 -14.55
C SER A 68 -26.00 11.57 -13.77
N GLU A 69 -25.35 10.58 -13.17
CA GLU A 69 -24.22 10.74 -12.25
C GLU A 69 -22.87 10.56 -12.96
N LYS A 70 -22.83 9.76 -14.04
CA LYS A 70 -21.62 9.50 -14.85
C LYS A 70 -20.85 10.76 -15.27
N THR A 71 -21.55 11.84 -15.60
CA THR A 71 -20.89 13.11 -15.95
C THR A 71 -20.27 13.78 -14.71
N GLN A 72 -20.95 13.71 -13.56
CA GLN A 72 -20.46 14.29 -12.31
C GLN A 72 -19.23 13.56 -11.80
N ILE A 73 -19.17 12.24 -11.98
CA ILE A 73 -17.99 11.42 -11.65
C ILE A 73 -16.77 11.90 -12.43
N VAL A 74 -16.87 12.04 -13.76
CA VAL A 74 -15.74 12.55 -14.55
C VAL A 74 -15.36 13.96 -14.14
N VAL A 75 -16.33 14.84 -13.88
CA VAL A 75 -16.05 16.19 -13.37
C VAL A 75 -15.32 16.15 -12.01
N LYS A 76 -15.71 15.25 -11.10
CA LYS A 76 -15.07 15.05 -9.79
C LYS A 76 -13.60 14.68 -9.96
N TYR A 77 -13.29 13.65 -10.74
CA TYR A 77 -11.91 13.20 -10.94
C TYR A 77 -11.05 14.22 -11.72
N VAL A 78 -11.60 14.86 -12.75
CA VAL A 78 -10.89 15.92 -13.48
C VAL A 78 -10.61 17.11 -12.56
N SER A 79 -11.58 17.54 -11.77
CA SER A 79 -11.40 18.69 -10.87
C SER A 79 -10.34 18.38 -9.80
N ALA A 80 -10.35 17.17 -9.23
CA ALA A 80 -9.31 16.71 -8.31
C ALA A 80 -7.93 16.71 -8.97
N PHE A 81 -7.82 16.20 -10.20
CA PHE A 81 -6.57 16.21 -10.97
C PHE A 81 -6.06 17.63 -11.24
N ILE A 82 -6.92 18.51 -11.76
CA ILE A 82 -6.57 19.90 -12.05
C ILE A 82 -6.14 20.61 -10.78
N HIS A 83 -6.86 20.42 -9.68
CA HIS A 83 -6.52 21.04 -8.41
C HIS A 83 -5.16 20.57 -7.90
N ALA A 84 -4.88 19.26 -7.91
CA ALA A 84 -3.58 18.71 -7.52
C ALA A 84 -2.41 19.23 -8.37
N ASN A 85 -2.65 19.54 -9.65
CA ASN A 85 -1.62 20.05 -10.57
C ASN A 85 -1.61 21.59 -10.70
N SER A 86 -2.57 22.29 -10.09
CA SER A 86 -2.69 23.76 -10.10
C SER A 86 -2.46 24.39 -8.72
N ALA A 87 -2.56 23.59 -7.65
CA ALA A 87 -2.24 24.02 -6.30
C ALA A 87 -0.80 24.57 -6.28
N PRO A 88 -0.54 25.67 -5.55
CA PRO A 88 0.82 26.09 -5.28
C PRO A 88 1.56 24.87 -4.72
N SER A 89 2.67 24.47 -5.34
CA SER A 89 3.58 23.52 -4.69
C SER A 89 3.90 24.08 -3.30
N ALA A 90 4.03 23.23 -2.28
CA ALA A 90 4.38 23.66 -0.92
C ALA A 90 5.59 24.62 -0.91
N SER A 91 6.48 24.50 -1.90
CA SER A 91 7.59 25.42 -2.19
C SER A 91 7.24 26.87 -2.58
N ARG A 92 5.96 27.26 -2.63
CA ARG A 92 5.55 28.67 -2.85
C ARG A 92 5.09 29.37 -1.58
N ARG A 93 4.96 28.66 -0.46
CA ARG A 93 4.53 29.22 0.83
C ARG A 93 5.72 29.25 1.79
N THR A 94 5.77 30.30 2.60
CA THR A 94 6.71 30.35 3.72
C THR A 94 6.33 29.31 4.76
N PHE A 95 7.30 28.85 5.55
CA PHE A 95 7.02 27.95 6.67
C PHE A 95 5.95 28.52 7.62
N GLU A 96 6.00 29.82 7.92
CA GLU A 96 5.04 30.48 8.81
C GLU A 96 3.59 30.31 8.33
N ASP A 97 3.36 30.41 7.02
CA ASP A 97 2.03 30.22 6.43
C ASP A 97 1.56 28.76 6.47
N ALA A 98 2.50 27.80 6.39
CA ALA A 98 2.20 26.38 6.34
C ALA A 98 2.12 25.73 7.73
N ARG A 99 2.74 26.34 8.75
CA ARG A 99 2.99 25.75 10.07
C ARG A 99 1.73 25.18 10.74
N SER A 100 0.61 25.92 10.74
CA SER A 100 -0.66 25.47 11.35
C SER A 100 -1.42 24.46 10.49
N LEU A 101 -1.08 24.36 9.20
CA LEU A 101 -1.68 23.43 8.24
C LEU A 101 -0.96 22.07 8.21
N LEU A 102 0.18 21.95 8.90
CA LEU A 102 0.93 20.70 8.96
C LEU A 102 0.10 19.61 9.66
N ARG A 103 -0.02 18.45 9.03
CA ARG A 103 -0.67 17.26 9.58
C ARG A 103 0.19 16.02 9.34
N PRO A 104 0.30 15.11 10.31
CA PRO A 104 0.97 13.84 10.09
C PRO A 104 0.04 12.93 9.30
N VAL A 105 0.59 12.14 8.40
CA VAL A 105 -0.16 11.13 7.65
C VAL A 105 0.60 9.81 7.70
N ILE A 106 -0.13 8.70 7.81
CA ILE A 106 0.43 7.35 7.76
C ILE A 106 0.14 6.75 6.38
N ARG A 107 1.15 6.12 5.77
CA ARG A 107 1.03 5.43 4.48
C ARG A 107 1.73 4.08 4.53
N ASN A 108 1.17 3.10 3.84
CA ASN A 108 1.79 1.81 3.58
C ASN A 108 3.07 2.01 2.74
N LEU A 109 4.08 1.19 2.99
CA LEU A 109 5.37 1.25 2.30
C LEU A 109 5.27 0.96 0.80
N THR A 110 4.26 0.18 0.36
CA THR A 110 3.94 -0.10 -1.05
C THR A 110 3.71 1.19 -1.84
N THR A 111 3.09 2.22 -1.23
CA THR A 111 2.90 3.51 -1.92
C THR A 111 4.24 4.13 -2.32
N TYR A 112 5.28 4.01 -1.49
CA TYR A 112 6.61 4.50 -1.83
C TYR A 112 7.28 3.65 -2.87
N GLU A 113 7.13 2.33 -2.73
CA GLU A 113 7.73 1.41 -3.68
C GLU A 113 7.19 1.66 -5.08
N GLU A 114 5.89 1.89 -5.23
CA GLU A 114 5.31 2.23 -6.53
C GLU A 114 5.95 3.49 -7.11
N ILE A 115 6.09 4.57 -6.33
CA ILE A 115 6.73 5.81 -6.79
C ILE A 115 8.19 5.53 -7.19
N ARG A 116 8.92 4.77 -6.38
CA ARG A 116 10.32 4.41 -6.63
C ARG A 116 10.47 3.58 -7.90
N LEU A 117 9.66 2.53 -8.07
CA LEU A 117 9.73 1.64 -9.22
C LEU A 117 9.34 2.37 -10.51
N ASN A 118 8.40 3.31 -10.46
CA ASN A 118 8.14 4.20 -11.60
C ASN A 118 9.34 5.09 -11.95
N GLN A 119 10.08 5.57 -10.94
CA GLN A 119 11.33 6.28 -11.17
C GLN A 119 12.42 5.38 -11.77
N VAL A 120 12.57 4.16 -11.25
CA VAL A 120 13.51 3.16 -11.78
C VAL A 120 13.21 2.89 -13.25
N ARG A 121 11.95 2.68 -13.58
CA ARG A 121 11.52 2.43 -14.96
C ARG A 121 11.99 3.52 -15.91
N THR A 122 11.85 4.79 -15.51
CA THR A 122 12.16 5.95 -16.36
C THR A 122 13.63 6.41 -16.30
N LYS A 123 14.31 6.25 -15.17
CA LYS A 123 15.65 6.81 -14.90
C LYS A 123 16.72 5.75 -14.62
N GLY A 124 16.36 4.47 -14.53
CA GLY A 124 17.25 3.36 -14.19
C GLY A 124 17.33 3.09 -12.68
N TRP A 125 17.85 1.89 -12.33
CA TRP A 125 18.02 1.42 -10.95
C TRP A 125 18.94 2.30 -10.09
N ASP A 126 19.90 2.99 -10.70
CA ASP A 126 20.86 3.88 -10.01
C ASP A 126 20.30 5.26 -9.69
N ALA A 127 19.05 5.56 -10.08
CA ALA A 127 18.47 6.86 -9.84
C ALA A 127 18.25 7.09 -8.33
N PRO A 128 18.73 8.22 -7.76
CA PRO A 128 18.56 8.48 -6.34
C PRO A 128 17.08 8.63 -6.00
N PHE A 129 16.66 7.97 -4.93
CA PHE A 129 15.31 8.05 -4.42
C PHE A 129 15.36 8.16 -2.90
N GLU A 130 15.14 9.37 -2.41
CA GLU A 130 15.08 9.68 -0.99
C GLU A 130 13.67 10.13 -0.64
N ILE A 131 13.12 9.53 0.42
CA ILE A 131 11.84 9.93 0.99
C ILE A 131 12.10 10.40 2.41
N ALA A 132 11.58 11.57 2.73
CA ALA A 132 11.54 12.03 4.11
C ALA A 132 10.38 11.34 4.84
N GLN A 133 10.70 10.30 5.58
CA GLN A 133 9.71 9.54 6.35
C GLN A 133 10.28 9.12 7.71
N ARG A 134 9.36 8.84 8.64
CA ARG A 134 9.67 8.15 9.89
C ARG A 134 8.99 6.78 9.89
N ALA A 135 9.73 5.72 10.20
CA ALA A 135 9.16 4.37 10.24
C ALA A 135 7.94 4.27 11.17
N PHE A 136 6.95 3.49 10.76
CA PHE A 136 5.76 3.16 11.55
C PHE A 136 5.49 1.66 11.45
N GLY A 137 5.84 0.91 12.49
CA GLY A 137 5.76 -0.55 12.42
C GLY A 137 6.67 -1.12 11.33
N LYS A 138 6.23 -2.23 10.71
CA LYS A 138 7.00 -2.93 9.67
C LYS A 138 6.54 -2.63 8.24
N ASP A 139 5.31 -2.14 8.06
CA ASP A 139 4.66 -2.00 6.74
C ASP A 139 4.23 -0.56 6.42
N CYS A 140 4.46 0.39 7.32
CA CYS A 140 4.03 1.78 7.16
C CYS A 140 5.14 2.79 7.48
N ALA A 141 4.87 4.04 7.11
CA ALA A 141 5.65 5.18 7.56
C ALA A 141 4.78 6.41 7.81
N VAL A 142 5.27 7.29 8.68
CA VAL A 142 4.71 8.61 8.97
C VAL A 142 5.38 9.65 8.08
N LEU A 143 4.56 10.50 7.44
CA LEU A 143 5.00 11.65 6.66
C LEU A 143 4.35 12.92 7.13
N LEU A 144 4.89 14.01 6.59
CA LEU A 144 4.33 15.33 6.72
C LEU A 144 3.42 15.65 5.52
N ALA A 145 2.24 16.18 5.80
CA ALA A 145 1.36 16.76 4.81
C ALA A 145 1.03 18.21 5.17
N VAL A 146 0.70 19.00 4.15
CA VAL A 146 0.07 20.31 4.29
C VAL A 146 -1.39 20.17 3.91
N ASP A 147 -2.29 20.47 4.84
CA ASP A 147 -3.72 20.34 4.65
C ASP A 147 -4.35 21.71 4.37
N TYR A 148 -4.65 21.95 3.11
CA TYR A 148 -5.36 23.14 2.66
C TYR A 148 -6.87 22.92 2.70
N PRO A 149 -7.69 23.98 2.77
CA PRO A 149 -9.15 23.85 2.79
C PRO A 149 -9.74 22.98 1.66
N ASP A 150 -9.14 23.03 0.47
CA ASP A 150 -9.63 22.32 -0.72
C ASP A 150 -8.70 21.18 -1.19
N SER A 151 -7.56 20.96 -0.54
CA SER A 151 -6.60 19.90 -0.94
C SER A 151 -5.62 19.52 0.13
N ARG A 152 -5.04 18.33 -0.01
CA ARG A 152 -3.93 17.87 0.80
C ARG A 152 -2.70 17.65 -0.07
N SER A 153 -1.54 18.12 0.38
CA SER A 153 -0.26 17.88 -0.26
C SER A 153 0.64 17.08 0.68
N ILE A 154 1.01 15.86 0.29
CA ILE A 154 1.96 15.03 1.05
C ILE A 154 3.37 15.38 0.57
N LEU A 155 4.27 15.64 1.52
CA LEU A 155 5.65 16.04 1.24
C LEU A 155 6.54 14.80 1.06
N PHE A 156 6.28 14.00 0.01
CA PHE A 156 7.05 12.78 -0.27
C PHE A 156 8.56 13.03 -0.46
N ASN A 157 8.91 14.13 -1.11
CA ASN A 157 10.31 14.54 -1.32
C ASN A 157 10.91 15.28 -0.12
N GLY A 158 10.20 15.31 1.01
CA GLY A 158 10.60 16.04 2.19
C GLY A 158 10.19 17.49 2.25
N ILE A 159 10.63 18.10 3.35
CA ILE A 159 10.35 19.49 3.69
C ILE A 159 11.11 20.40 2.72
N PRO A 160 10.47 21.46 2.19
CA PRO A 160 11.19 22.46 1.40
C PRO A 160 12.41 23.02 2.14
N ASP A 161 13.56 23.07 1.48
CA ASP A 161 14.83 23.53 2.07
C ASP A 161 14.75 24.94 2.69
N ASP A 162 13.87 25.79 2.15
CA ASP A 162 13.66 27.17 2.59
C ASP A 162 12.84 27.29 3.89
N TRP A 163 12.26 26.21 4.39
CA TRP A 163 11.57 26.19 5.67
C TRP A 163 12.53 26.12 6.87
N ASP A 164 13.79 25.73 6.65
CA ASP A 164 14.85 25.66 7.66
C ASP A 164 14.45 24.84 8.92
N ILE A 165 13.76 23.72 8.71
CA ILE A 165 13.40 22.75 9.75
C ILE A 165 13.67 21.32 9.27
N THR A 166 13.89 20.44 10.24
CA THR A 166 14.03 18.99 10.01
C THR A 166 12.67 18.30 9.92
N LEU A 167 12.66 17.07 9.38
CA LEU A 167 11.47 16.23 9.36
C LEU A 167 10.89 16.00 10.76
N ASP A 168 11.76 15.75 11.75
CA ASP A 168 11.32 15.49 13.13
C ASP A 168 10.67 16.73 13.76
N GLU A 169 11.20 17.92 13.52
CA GLU A 169 10.57 19.17 13.96
C GLU A 169 9.22 19.38 13.28
N GLY A 170 9.14 19.17 11.96
CA GLY A 170 7.90 19.26 11.19
C GLY A 170 6.84 18.27 11.66
N LEU A 171 7.21 17.01 11.88
CA LEU A 171 6.32 15.97 12.44
C LEU A 171 5.88 16.31 13.86
N SER A 172 6.76 16.86 14.70
CA SER A 172 6.41 17.29 16.06
C SER A 172 5.34 18.36 16.05
N ILE A 173 5.48 19.37 15.17
CA ILE A 173 4.48 20.43 14.97
C ILE A 173 3.18 19.83 14.44
N ALA A 174 3.25 18.95 13.46
CA ALA A 174 2.08 18.33 12.85
C ALA A 174 1.27 17.50 13.86
N ILE A 175 1.95 16.71 14.69
CA ILE A 175 1.33 15.92 15.76
C ILE A 175 0.67 16.84 16.79
N GLN A 176 1.30 17.95 17.13
CA GLN A 176 0.70 18.95 18.02
C GLN A 176 -0.55 19.59 17.40
N ASN A 177 -0.51 19.97 16.12
CA ASN A 177 -1.69 20.50 15.43
C ASN A 177 -2.84 19.46 15.41
N LEU A 178 -2.53 18.19 15.10
CA LEU A 178 -3.53 17.12 15.11
C LEU A 178 -4.12 16.94 16.52
N ARG A 179 -3.29 17.04 17.57
CA ARG A 179 -3.72 16.96 18.97
C ARG A 179 -4.70 18.06 19.34
N GLU A 180 -4.44 19.29 18.93
CA GLU A 180 -5.30 20.45 19.22
C GLU A 180 -6.69 20.31 18.59
N ASP A 181 -6.77 19.69 17.41
CA ASP A 181 -8.03 19.41 16.70
C ASP A 181 -8.73 18.11 17.15
N THR A 182 -8.11 17.33 18.04
CA THR A 182 -8.62 16.01 18.42
C THR A 182 -9.54 16.08 19.62
N GLU A 183 -10.84 15.99 19.35
CA GLU A 183 -11.87 15.70 20.35
C GLU A 183 -12.02 14.18 20.59
N TYR A 184 -12.66 13.79 21.69
CA TYR A 184 -13.03 12.38 21.91
C TYR A 184 -14.20 11.99 20.99
N ARG A 185 -13.94 11.08 20.03
CA ARG A 185 -14.91 10.60 19.02
C ARG A 185 -14.87 9.08 18.83
N PHE A 186 -14.44 8.34 19.84
CA PHE A 186 -14.52 6.87 19.79
C PHE A 186 -15.94 6.39 20.08
N GLU A 187 -16.38 5.42 19.29
CA GLU A 187 -17.65 4.72 19.45
C GLU A 187 -17.38 3.23 19.66
N GLU A 188 -18.06 2.60 20.61
CA GLU A 188 -18.03 1.15 20.77
C GLU A 188 -18.86 0.50 19.65
N ILE A 189 -18.20 -0.23 18.75
CA ILE A 189 -18.85 -0.87 17.60
C ILE A 189 -19.25 -2.33 17.89
N SER A 190 -18.63 -2.93 18.89
CA SER A 190 -19.02 -4.21 19.50
C SER A 190 -18.39 -4.28 20.90
N PRO A 191 -18.85 -5.17 21.81
CA PRO A 191 -18.33 -5.25 23.17
C PRO A 191 -16.79 -5.27 23.21
N GLY A 192 -16.17 -4.25 23.84
CA GLY A 192 -14.72 -4.14 24.00
C GLY A 192 -13.93 -3.63 22.77
N LEU A 193 -14.61 -3.40 21.63
CA LEU A 193 -14.01 -2.91 20.39
C LEU A 193 -14.57 -1.54 20.02
N HIS A 194 -13.68 -0.56 19.89
CA HIS A 194 -14.01 0.81 19.56
C HIS A 194 -13.47 1.21 18.18
N ALA A 195 -14.16 2.14 17.51
CA ALA A 195 -13.72 2.74 16.25
C ALA A 195 -13.75 4.27 16.32
N GLY A 196 -12.79 4.91 15.64
CA GLY A 196 -12.76 6.36 15.43
C GLY A 196 -13.89 6.82 14.51
N ARG A 197 -14.49 7.98 14.83
CA ARG A 197 -15.57 8.61 14.04
C ARG A 197 -15.29 10.11 13.78
N TRP A 198 -14.05 10.47 13.49
CA TRP A 198 -13.72 11.87 13.17
C TRP A 198 -14.13 12.22 11.74
N SER A 199 -13.93 11.29 10.80
CA SER A 199 -14.30 11.48 9.39
C SER A 199 -13.65 12.72 8.74
N ASP A 200 -12.47 13.10 9.23
CA ASP A 200 -11.66 14.21 8.72
C ASP A 200 -10.45 13.73 7.90
N GLY A 201 -10.33 12.41 7.73
CA GLY A 201 -9.25 11.77 7.00
C GLY A 201 -7.92 11.72 7.75
N TYR A 202 -7.96 11.83 9.09
CA TYR A 202 -6.82 11.66 10.00
C TYR A 202 -7.10 10.67 11.13
N ASP A 203 -8.18 9.89 11.04
CA ASP A 203 -8.56 8.87 12.02
C ASP A 203 -7.37 7.98 12.39
N ILE A 204 -6.68 7.39 11.40
CA ILE A 204 -5.50 6.55 11.66
C ILE A 204 -4.29 7.34 12.16
N SER A 205 -4.19 8.63 11.86
CA SER A 205 -3.03 9.44 12.30
C SER A 205 -3.08 9.73 13.81
N ARG A 206 -4.25 9.54 14.44
CA ARG A 206 -4.45 9.70 15.89
C ARG A 206 -3.81 8.59 16.73
N VAL A 207 -3.32 7.52 16.10
CA VAL A 207 -2.42 6.55 16.77
C VAL A 207 -1.06 7.19 17.14
N LEU A 208 -0.76 8.38 16.65
CA LEU A 208 0.40 9.17 17.10
C LEU A 208 0.11 9.97 18.38
N LEU A 209 -1.10 9.82 18.95
CA LEU A 209 -1.55 10.46 20.18
C LEU A 209 -1.91 9.37 21.21
N PRO A 210 -0.93 8.73 21.89
CA PRO A 210 -1.20 7.60 22.78
C PRO A 210 -2.23 7.91 23.88
N ASP A 211 -2.17 9.13 24.43
CA ASP A 211 -3.10 9.61 25.47
C ASP A 211 -4.55 9.76 24.98
N VAL A 212 -4.79 9.82 23.67
CA VAL A 212 -6.15 9.81 23.09
C VAL A 212 -6.72 8.40 23.12
N LEU A 213 -5.93 7.39 22.76
CA LEU A 213 -6.36 5.98 22.79
C LEU A 213 -6.46 5.45 24.23
N GLN A 214 -5.60 5.90 25.14
CA GLN A 214 -5.63 5.50 26.55
C GLN A 214 -6.86 5.99 27.32
N ARG A 215 -7.65 6.93 26.76
CA ARG A 215 -8.92 7.38 27.37
C ARG A 215 -10.07 6.41 27.14
N ILE A 216 -9.92 5.47 26.21
CA ILE A 216 -10.96 4.48 25.91
C ILE A 216 -11.05 3.51 27.10
N PRO A 217 -12.26 3.16 27.56
CA PRO A 217 -12.44 2.22 28.68
C PRO A 217 -12.16 0.77 28.25
N LEU A 218 -10.88 0.41 28.15
CA LEU A 218 -10.40 -0.89 27.67
C LEU A 218 -9.99 -1.83 28.81
N GLN A 219 -9.93 -3.14 28.50
CA GLN A 219 -9.30 -4.15 29.36
C GLN A 219 -7.79 -4.17 29.07
N GLY A 220 -6.99 -3.57 29.96
CA GLY A 220 -5.54 -3.49 29.79
C GLY A 220 -5.09 -2.28 28.95
N GLN A 221 -4.07 -2.46 28.12
CA GLN A 221 -3.49 -1.42 27.27
C GLN A 221 -4.13 -1.38 25.87
N PRO A 222 -4.13 -0.22 25.19
CA PRO A 222 -4.63 -0.12 23.82
C PRO A 222 -3.86 -1.02 22.84
N VAL A 223 -4.60 -1.84 22.12
CA VAL A 223 -4.19 -2.55 20.90
C VAL A 223 -5.04 -2.03 19.76
N PHE A 224 -4.43 -1.71 18.62
CA PHE A 224 -5.15 -1.07 17.52
C PHE A 224 -4.76 -1.61 16.15
N MET A 225 -5.68 -1.45 15.20
CA MET A 225 -5.46 -1.67 13.77
C MET A 225 -5.82 -0.42 12.98
N ILE A 226 -5.09 -0.21 11.88
CA ILE A 226 -5.30 0.88 10.92
C ILE A 226 -5.48 0.27 9.51
N PRO A 227 -6.56 -0.50 9.27
CA PRO A 227 -6.70 -1.30 8.06
C PRO A 227 -6.80 -0.48 6.78
N THR A 228 -7.43 0.69 6.84
CA THR A 228 -7.62 1.60 5.72
C THR A 228 -7.31 3.03 6.17
N ARG A 229 -7.31 4.00 5.25
CA ARG A 229 -6.93 5.39 5.57
C ARG A 229 -7.80 6.03 6.67
N ASP A 230 -9.06 5.65 6.75
CA ASP A 230 -10.06 6.34 7.56
C ASP A 230 -10.62 5.47 8.70
N VAL A 231 -10.11 4.24 8.85
CA VAL A 231 -10.56 3.30 9.87
C VAL A 231 -9.46 3.12 10.92
N LEU A 232 -9.70 3.64 12.12
CA LEU A 232 -8.93 3.33 13.33
C LEU A 232 -9.81 2.48 14.25
N MET A 233 -9.36 1.27 14.57
CA MET A 233 -10.00 0.37 15.54
C MET A 233 -9.10 0.15 16.75
N VAL A 234 -9.69 0.07 17.94
CA VAL A 234 -8.96 -0.09 19.21
C VAL A 234 -9.69 -1.08 20.12
N ALA A 235 -8.95 -2.03 20.68
CA ALA A 235 -9.37 -2.96 21.72
C ALA A 235 -8.35 -2.98 22.86
N GLY A 236 -8.67 -3.69 23.95
CA GLY A 236 -7.72 -3.94 25.03
C GLY A 236 -6.84 -5.16 24.76
N ASP A 237 -5.56 -5.14 25.18
CA ASP A 237 -4.64 -6.28 25.05
C ASP A 237 -5.03 -7.51 25.87
N GLU A 238 -5.88 -7.35 26.88
CA GLU A 238 -6.43 -8.45 27.69
C GLU A 238 -7.77 -8.99 27.14
N ASP A 239 -8.31 -8.40 26.07
CA ASP A 239 -9.61 -8.79 25.47
C ASP A 239 -9.45 -9.53 24.14
N GLU A 240 -9.13 -10.83 24.22
CA GLU A 240 -8.91 -11.68 23.04
C GLU A 240 -10.16 -11.80 22.14
N GLN A 241 -11.38 -11.62 22.68
CA GLN A 241 -12.59 -11.64 21.86
C GLN A 241 -12.73 -10.36 21.04
N ALA A 242 -12.48 -9.19 21.66
CA ALA A 242 -12.45 -7.92 20.93
C ALA A 242 -11.32 -7.88 19.89
N ILE A 243 -10.14 -8.42 20.21
CA ILE A 243 -9.03 -8.56 19.24
C ILE A 243 -9.46 -9.45 18.06
N ARG A 244 -10.11 -10.59 18.32
CA ARG A 244 -10.62 -11.45 17.26
C ARG A 244 -11.59 -10.71 16.35
N HIS A 245 -12.56 -10.00 16.93
CA HIS A 245 -13.53 -9.21 16.17
C HIS A 245 -12.84 -8.10 15.37
N MET A 246 -11.83 -7.43 15.92
CA MET A 246 -11.06 -6.40 15.21
C MET A 246 -10.40 -6.96 13.95
N ILE A 247 -9.78 -8.15 14.03
CA ILE A 247 -9.18 -8.81 12.87
C ILE A 247 -10.26 -9.20 11.84
N GLN A 248 -11.42 -9.67 12.28
CA GLN A 248 -12.53 -10.02 11.39
C GLN A 248 -13.11 -8.80 10.67
N VAL A 249 -13.27 -7.67 11.37
CA VAL A 249 -13.67 -6.40 10.75
C VAL A 249 -12.63 -5.94 9.74
N CYS A 250 -11.33 -6.15 10.03
CA CYS A 250 -10.26 -5.84 9.09
C CYS A 250 -10.46 -6.54 7.74
N PHE A 251 -10.74 -7.85 7.72
CA PHE A 251 -11.02 -8.56 6.47
C PHE A 251 -12.13 -7.89 5.64
N GLN A 252 -13.21 -7.47 6.30
CA GLN A 252 -14.37 -6.89 5.64
C GLN A 252 -14.07 -5.50 5.04
N VAL A 253 -13.36 -4.64 5.77
CA VAL A 253 -13.06 -3.28 5.29
C VAL A 253 -11.99 -3.27 4.20
N THR A 254 -11.09 -4.24 4.19
CA THR A 254 -10.03 -4.34 3.16
C THR A 254 -10.53 -4.88 1.83
N GLU A 255 -11.70 -5.51 1.77
CA GLU A 255 -12.30 -5.96 0.49
C GLU A 255 -12.73 -4.78 -0.40
N SER A 256 -13.00 -3.60 0.18
CA SER A 256 -13.62 -2.46 -0.51
C SER A 256 -12.78 -1.18 -0.53
N GLU A 257 -11.67 -1.14 0.20
CA GLU A 257 -10.84 0.05 0.35
C GLU A 257 -9.35 -0.26 0.20
N CYS A 258 -8.55 0.76 -0.13
CA CYS A 258 -7.11 0.62 -0.18
C CYS A 258 -6.53 0.37 1.22
N VAL A 259 -5.83 -0.76 1.33
CA VAL A 259 -5.24 -1.24 2.57
C VAL A 259 -4.09 -0.33 3.01
N VAL A 260 -4.03 -0.03 4.31
CA VAL A 260 -2.91 0.66 4.94
C VAL A 260 -2.02 -0.32 5.69
N SER A 261 -2.57 -1.13 6.60
CA SER A 261 -1.77 -2.12 7.34
C SER A 261 -2.60 -3.33 7.73
N SER A 262 -1.95 -4.50 7.72
CA SER A 262 -2.52 -5.76 8.21
C SER A 262 -2.22 -6.01 9.70
N GLN A 263 -1.46 -5.13 10.34
CA GLN A 263 -0.84 -5.41 11.63
C GLN A 263 -1.68 -4.97 12.80
N LEU A 264 -1.52 -5.70 13.91
CA LEU A 264 -1.90 -5.25 15.22
C LEU A 264 -0.76 -4.46 15.84
N TYR A 265 -1.10 -3.36 16.49
CA TYR A 265 -0.15 -2.45 17.10
C TYR A 265 -0.49 -2.19 18.56
N THR A 266 0.53 -1.86 19.35
CA THR A 266 0.38 -1.32 20.70
C THR A 266 1.48 -0.29 20.97
N TYR A 267 1.49 0.27 22.18
CA TYR A 267 2.52 1.20 22.62
C TYR A 267 3.52 0.53 23.56
N GLN A 268 4.81 0.71 23.30
CA GLN A 268 5.90 0.39 24.22
C GLN A 268 6.81 1.61 24.33
N ASP A 269 6.99 2.15 25.54
CA ASP A 269 7.75 3.38 25.79
C ASP A 269 7.33 4.54 24.86
N GLU A 270 6.01 4.74 24.73
CA GLU A 270 5.37 5.74 23.85
C GLU A 270 5.61 5.53 22.33
N LYS A 271 6.26 4.44 21.94
CA LYS A 271 6.48 4.08 20.54
C LYS A 271 5.48 3.03 20.09
N VAL A 272 5.05 3.14 18.85
CA VAL A 272 4.21 2.12 18.22
C VAL A 272 5.06 0.90 17.88
N VAL A 273 4.64 -0.26 18.36
CA VAL A 273 5.25 -1.57 18.10
C VAL A 273 4.18 -2.57 17.66
N THR A 274 4.58 -3.62 16.95
CA THR A 274 3.67 -4.71 16.58
C THR A 274 3.23 -5.49 17.82
N PHE A 275 1.94 -5.75 17.94
CA PHE A 275 1.36 -6.57 18.99
C PHE A 275 1.06 -7.98 18.46
N LEU A 276 1.44 -9.00 19.22
CA LEU A 276 1.14 -10.39 18.91
C LEU A 276 0.11 -10.93 19.91
N PRO A 277 -1.09 -11.34 19.47
CA PRO A 277 -2.11 -11.91 20.36
C PRO A 277 -1.61 -13.12 21.15
N GLN A 278 -2.09 -13.30 22.38
CA GLN A 278 -1.74 -14.45 23.22
C GLN A 278 -2.54 -15.69 22.81
N ASP A 279 -3.76 -15.49 22.32
CA ASP A 279 -4.58 -16.56 21.77
C ASP A 279 -3.99 -17.11 20.45
N LYS A 280 -3.98 -18.45 20.33
CA LYS A 280 -3.39 -19.12 19.17
C LYS A 280 -4.23 -18.93 17.91
N ASP A 281 -5.56 -18.95 18.03
CA ASP A 281 -6.45 -18.84 16.88
C ASP A 281 -6.45 -17.42 16.34
N ASN A 282 -6.32 -16.42 17.21
CA ASN A 282 -6.10 -15.02 16.82
C ASN A 282 -4.77 -14.82 16.09
N ARG A 283 -3.69 -15.49 16.50
CA ARG A 283 -2.41 -15.47 15.74
C ARG A 283 -2.56 -16.10 14.36
N VAL A 284 -3.26 -17.22 14.24
CA VAL A 284 -3.53 -17.86 12.94
C VAL A 284 -4.35 -16.95 12.05
N LEU A 285 -5.41 -16.34 12.59
CA LEU A 285 -6.28 -15.42 11.87
C LEU A 285 -5.54 -14.17 11.39
N LEU A 286 -4.71 -13.56 12.24
CA LEU A 286 -3.86 -12.43 11.89
C LEU A 286 -2.86 -12.78 10.79
N ALA A 287 -2.24 -13.96 10.87
CA ALA A 287 -1.32 -14.43 9.85
C ALA A 287 -2.04 -14.70 8.51
N THR A 288 -3.27 -15.21 8.52
CA THR A 288 -4.09 -15.32 7.31
C THR A 288 -4.38 -13.95 6.71
N LEU A 289 -4.74 -12.95 7.53
CA LEU A 289 -4.99 -11.59 7.07
C LEU A 289 -3.74 -10.99 6.40
N GLU A 290 -2.58 -11.10 7.05
CA GLU A 290 -1.32 -10.61 6.48
C GLU A 290 -1.02 -11.25 5.12
N ARG A 291 -1.21 -12.57 4.99
CA ARG A 291 -0.97 -13.27 3.72
C ARG A 291 -1.88 -12.85 2.59
N VAL A 292 -3.16 -12.60 2.88
CA VAL A 292 -4.14 -12.11 1.90
C VAL A 292 -3.72 -10.73 1.39
N LEU A 293 -3.31 -9.83 2.30
CA LEU A 293 -2.91 -8.48 1.92
C LEU A 293 -1.57 -8.46 1.17
N LEU A 294 -0.61 -9.28 1.59
CA LEU A 294 0.66 -9.47 0.88
C LEU A 294 0.47 -10.00 -0.55
N GLN A 295 -0.58 -10.78 -0.81
CA GLN A 295 -0.85 -11.29 -2.16
C GLN A 295 -1.03 -10.16 -3.17
N ASP A 296 -1.83 -9.15 -2.81
CA ASP A 296 -2.10 -8.00 -3.68
C ASP A 296 -0.88 -7.08 -3.80
N GLU A 297 -0.13 -6.88 -2.71
CA GLU A 297 1.12 -6.10 -2.72
C GLU A 297 2.18 -6.75 -3.63
N TYR A 298 2.43 -8.06 -3.49
CA TYR A 298 3.37 -8.76 -4.34
C TYR A 298 2.92 -8.85 -5.81
N ALA A 299 1.62 -8.98 -6.07
CA ALA A 299 1.09 -9.00 -7.44
C ALA A 299 1.28 -7.64 -8.14
N SER A 300 0.98 -6.55 -7.43
CA SER A 300 1.19 -5.18 -7.92
C SER A 300 2.67 -4.91 -8.17
N GLN A 301 3.52 -5.26 -7.20
CA GLN A 301 4.97 -5.13 -7.35
C GLN A 301 5.51 -5.98 -8.50
N LYS A 302 5.03 -7.22 -8.67
CA LYS A 302 5.43 -8.07 -9.80
C LYS A 302 5.12 -7.42 -11.15
N THR A 303 3.93 -6.86 -11.29
CA THR A 303 3.51 -6.19 -12.53
C THR A 303 4.45 -5.03 -12.88
N LEU A 304 4.86 -4.23 -11.89
CA LEU A 304 5.81 -3.14 -12.09
C LEU A 304 7.21 -3.65 -12.43
N LEU A 305 7.70 -4.68 -11.74
CA LEU A 305 9.02 -5.26 -11.95
C LEU A 305 9.14 -5.95 -13.32
N ASP A 306 8.13 -6.72 -13.73
CA ASP A 306 8.09 -7.34 -15.07
C ASP A 306 8.18 -6.25 -16.15
N ALA A 307 7.39 -5.18 -16.03
CA ALA A 307 7.44 -4.06 -16.98
C ALA A 307 8.80 -3.34 -17.01
N ILE A 308 9.46 -3.18 -15.85
CA ILE A 308 10.81 -2.60 -15.76
C ILE A 308 11.82 -3.50 -16.45
N HIS A 309 11.85 -4.79 -16.12
CA HIS A 309 12.80 -5.74 -16.69
C HIS A 309 12.60 -5.87 -18.21
N ASP A 310 11.36 -5.90 -18.69
CA ASP A 310 11.06 -5.92 -20.13
C ASP A 310 11.60 -4.67 -20.85
N GLU A 311 11.40 -3.48 -20.27
CA GLU A 311 11.90 -2.22 -20.84
C GLU A 311 13.42 -2.07 -20.75
N HIS A 312 14.04 -2.57 -19.69
CA HIS A 312 15.48 -2.53 -19.48
C HIS A 312 16.20 -3.71 -20.14
N GLN A 313 15.46 -4.67 -20.72
CA GLN A 313 15.96 -5.90 -21.34
C GLN A 313 16.75 -6.79 -20.35
N GLU A 314 16.27 -6.87 -19.11
CA GLU A 314 16.85 -7.68 -18.05
C GLU A 314 16.17 -9.06 -18.00
N ASP A 315 16.93 -10.14 -18.17
CA ASP A 315 16.42 -11.51 -18.06
C ASP A 315 16.34 -11.94 -16.58
N VAL A 316 15.36 -11.38 -15.87
CA VAL A 316 15.12 -11.62 -14.45
C VAL A 316 13.65 -11.99 -14.26
N PHE A 317 13.40 -13.23 -13.85
CA PHE A 317 12.06 -13.71 -13.57
C PHE A 317 11.56 -13.19 -12.22
N VAL A 318 10.40 -12.55 -12.19
CA VAL A 318 9.77 -12.13 -10.94
C VAL A 318 8.80 -13.21 -10.49
N ALA A 319 9.13 -13.96 -9.43
CA ALA A 319 8.28 -15.08 -9.00
C ALA A 319 6.96 -14.59 -8.37
N SER A 320 5.89 -15.33 -8.60
CA SER A 320 4.58 -15.04 -8.02
C SER A 320 4.52 -15.43 -6.54
N TYR A 321 3.76 -14.66 -5.77
CA TYR A 321 3.30 -15.04 -4.43
C TYR A 321 1.93 -15.71 -4.59
N SER A 322 1.87 -17.02 -4.38
CA SER A 322 0.62 -17.78 -4.56
C SER A 322 0.04 -18.18 -3.22
N LEU A 323 -1.22 -17.81 -2.98
CA LEU A 323 -1.94 -18.13 -1.75
C LEU A 323 -2.84 -19.35 -1.93
N TYR A 324 -2.79 -20.29 -0.98
CA TYR A 324 -3.61 -21.50 -0.95
C TYR A 324 -4.31 -21.62 0.40
N LYS A 325 -5.47 -22.29 0.40
CA LYS A 325 -6.16 -22.70 1.63
C LYS A 325 -5.55 -23.98 2.15
N SER A 326 -5.41 -24.09 3.46
CA SER A 326 -5.00 -25.34 4.11
C SER A 326 -6.12 -26.36 4.08
N ASP A 327 -5.75 -27.63 3.94
CA ASP A 327 -6.69 -28.76 4.10
C ASP A 327 -7.04 -29.00 5.59
N GLU A 328 -6.20 -28.53 6.51
CA GLU A 328 -6.38 -28.75 7.96
C GLU A 328 -7.43 -27.82 8.58
N SER A 329 -7.57 -26.59 8.06
CA SER A 329 -8.63 -25.68 8.47
C SER A 329 -9.00 -24.70 7.36
N SER A 330 -10.30 -24.49 7.16
CA SER A 330 -10.82 -23.58 6.12
C SER A 330 -10.46 -22.10 6.35
N GLU A 331 -10.03 -21.75 7.56
CA GLU A 331 -9.63 -20.39 7.97
C GLU A 331 -8.11 -20.16 7.86
N SER A 332 -7.30 -21.21 7.70
CA SER A 332 -5.85 -21.07 7.54
C SER A 332 -5.45 -21.08 6.07
N THR A 333 -4.48 -20.22 5.77
CA THR A 333 -3.88 -20.09 4.45
C THR A 333 -2.36 -20.24 4.55
N PHE A 334 -1.74 -20.65 3.45
CA PHE A 334 -0.30 -20.66 3.30
C PHE A 334 0.08 -20.12 1.91
N SER A 335 1.27 -19.55 1.82
CA SER A 335 1.84 -18.97 0.63
C SER A 335 2.98 -19.81 0.09
N ILE A 336 3.12 -19.85 -1.23
CA ILE A 336 4.21 -20.56 -1.92
C ILE A 336 4.71 -19.77 -3.13
N CYS A 337 6.01 -19.81 -3.36
CA CYS A 337 6.63 -19.34 -4.59
C CYS A 337 7.45 -20.45 -5.24
N SER A 338 7.90 -20.24 -6.49
CA SER A 338 8.75 -21.18 -7.21
C SER A 338 10.14 -20.60 -7.43
N TRP A 339 11.16 -21.41 -7.15
CA TRP A 339 12.55 -21.15 -7.52
C TRP A 339 12.96 -22.22 -8.53
N THR A 340 13.22 -21.80 -9.77
CA THR A 340 13.54 -22.72 -10.88
C THR A 340 15.04 -22.73 -11.16
N GLU A 341 15.60 -23.91 -11.35
CA GLU A 341 17.01 -24.09 -11.71
C GLU A 341 17.36 -23.34 -13.00
N ASN A 342 18.51 -22.67 -13.01
CA ASN A 342 19.03 -21.86 -14.13
C ASN A 342 18.17 -20.64 -14.52
N VAL A 343 17.29 -20.16 -13.64
CA VAL A 343 16.51 -18.94 -13.84
C VAL A 343 16.88 -17.92 -12.77
N ILE A 344 17.45 -16.78 -13.19
CA ILE A 344 17.68 -15.65 -12.29
C ILE A 344 16.30 -15.16 -11.82
N THR A 345 16.07 -15.18 -10.51
CA THR A 345 14.72 -14.99 -9.96
C THR A 345 14.70 -13.97 -8.82
N LEU A 346 13.67 -13.12 -8.78
CA LEU A 346 13.29 -12.35 -7.60
C LEU A 346 12.16 -13.07 -6.84
N LEU A 347 12.55 -13.79 -5.79
CA LEU A 347 11.64 -14.57 -4.95
C LEU A 347 10.90 -13.67 -3.94
N PRO A 348 9.56 -13.67 -3.89
CA PRO A 348 8.85 -13.08 -2.77
C PRO A 348 9.08 -13.92 -1.50
N LYS A 349 9.01 -13.32 -0.31
CA LYS A 349 9.01 -14.09 0.94
C LYS A 349 7.65 -14.78 1.13
N THR A 350 7.66 -16.11 1.24
CA THR A 350 6.48 -16.97 1.39
C THR A 350 6.64 -17.93 2.57
N ASP A 351 5.62 -18.74 2.88
CA ASP A 351 5.73 -19.82 3.88
C ASP A 351 6.53 -21.01 3.32
N TRP A 352 6.33 -21.32 2.04
CA TRP A 352 6.96 -22.44 1.34
C TRP A 352 7.61 -22.01 0.04
N VAL A 353 8.62 -22.75 -0.40
CA VAL A 353 9.25 -22.58 -1.70
C VAL A 353 9.26 -23.93 -2.44
N SER A 354 8.76 -23.91 -3.67
CA SER A 354 8.86 -25.01 -4.62
C SER A 354 10.17 -24.91 -5.39
N LEU A 355 11.12 -25.78 -5.09
CA LEU A 355 12.39 -25.93 -5.79
C LEU A 355 12.15 -26.78 -7.05
N VAL A 356 12.30 -26.17 -8.23
CA VAL A 356 11.93 -26.78 -9.51
C VAL A 356 13.18 -27.07 -10.33
N GLN A 357 13.47 -28.37 -10.55
CA GLN A 357 14.48 -28.83 -11.49
C GLN A 357 13.82 -29.33 -12.78
N PRO A 358 14.04 -28.65 -13.93
CA PRO A 358 13.59 -29.13 -15.22
C PRO A 358 14.36 -30.39 -15.63
N LEU A 359 13.65 -31.45 -16.03
CA LEU A 359 14.25 -32.64 -16.61
C LEU A 359 14.39 -32.52 -18.13
N GLN A 360 15.24 -33.37 -18.73
CA GLN A 360 15.49 -33.37 -20.17
C GLN A 360 14.25 -33.66 -21.03
N ASP A 361 13.23 -34.31 -20.47
CA ASP A 361 11.96 -34.60 -21.13
C ASP A 361 10.92 -33.47 -20.96
N GLY A 362 11.28 -32.38 -20.28
CA GLY A 362 10.42 -31.24 -19.97
C GLY A 362 9.53 -31.44 -18.74
N SER A 363 9.59 -32.60 -18.07
CA SER A 363 8.91 -32.79 -16.78
C SER A 363 9.65 -32.07 -15.64
N THR A 364 8.96 -31.79 -14.54
CA THR A 364 9.54 -31.14 -13.36
C THR A 364 9.28 -31.98 -12.11
N HIS A 365 10.26 -32.04 -11.22
CA HIS A 365 10.12 -32.65 -9.90
C HIS A 365 10.24 -31.57 -8.83
N PRO A 366 9.13 -30.94 -8.43
CA PRO A 366 9.18 -29.91 -7.39
C PRO A 366 9.51 -30.54 -6.03
N ARG A 367 10.44 -29.94 -5.29
CA ARG A 367 10.60 -30.19 -3.86
C ARG A 367 10.10 -28.98 -3.08
N ILE A 368 9.16 -29.20 -2.17
CA ILE A 368 8.57 -28.15 -1.35
C ILE A 368 9.34 -28.07 -0.03
N VAL A 369 9.80 -26.88 0.34
CA VAL A 369 10.59 -26.63 1.56
C VAL A 369 10.03 -25.41 2.29
N GLU A 370 9.99 -25.44 3.62
CA GLU A 370 9.63 -24.26 4.43
C GLU A 370 10.64 -23.14 4.21
N TRP A 371 10.17 -21.90 4.17
CA TRP A 371 11.04 -20.75 3.96
C TRP A 371 12.15 -20.64 5.02
N GLU A 372 11.82 -20.86 6.29
CA GLU A 372 12.81 -20.79 7.38
C GLU A 372 13.93 -21.81 7.19
N GLU A 373 13.60 -23.03 6.77
CA GLU A 373 14.58 -24.07 6.47
C GLU A 373 15.40 -23.75 5.22
N LEU A 374 14.75 -23.18 4.19
CA LEU A 374 15.41 -22.70 2.99
C LEU A 374 16.43 -21.60 3.32
N GLU A 375 16.05 -20.58 4.08
CA GLU A 375 16.90 -19.47 4.48
C GLU A 375 18.08 -19.95 5.35
N ARG A 376 17.82 -20.88 6.28
CA ARG A 376 18.85 -21.48 7.13
C ARG A 376 19.91 -22.26 6.34
N ARG A 377 19.53 -22.95 5.27
CA ARG A 377 20.44 -23.80 4.48
C ARG A 377 21.04 -23.11 3.27
N PHE A 378 20.27 -22.27 2.61
CA PHE A 378 20.57 -21.71 1.30
C PHE A 378 20.52 -20.18 1.29
N GLY A 379 20.46 -19.53 2.46
CA GLY A 379 20.43 -18.07 2.57
C GLY A 379 21.63 -17.37 1.90
N GLU A 380 22.79 -18.02 1.81
CA GLU A 380 23.95 -17.49 1.08
C GLU A 380 23.70 -17.33 -0.44
N LEU A 381 22.76 -18.09 -1.01
CA LEU A 381 22.34 -17.99 -2.40
C LEU A 381 21.28 -16.88 -2.61
N MET A 382 20.72 -16.35 -1.52
CA MET A 382 19.59 -15.43 -1.52
C MET A 382 20.05 -14.04 -1.12
N LYS A 383 20.14 -13.13 -2.08
CA LYS A 383 20.52 -11.73 -1.81
C LYS A 383 19.25 -10.91 -1.62
N PRO A 384 19.01 -10.29 -0.44
CA PRO A 384 17.86 -9.42 -0.26
C PRO A 384 17.96 -8.23 -1.24
N ALA A 385 16.91 -8.01 -2.00
CA ALA A 385 16.78 -6.86 -2.87
C ALA A 385 16.21 -5.67 -2.07
N THR A 386 16.64 -4.46 -2.41
CA THR A 386 16.10 -3.22 -1.85
C THR A 386 14.73 -2.95 -2.48
N LEU A 387 13.71 -3.71 -2.05
CA LEU A 387 12.33 -3.67 -2.53
C LEU A 387 11.35 -3.79 -1.34
N TYR A 388 10.12 -3.28 -1.49
CA TYR A 388 9.02 -3.52 -0.55
C TYR A 388 7.73 -3.96 -1.26
N PRO A 389 7.05 -5.06 -0.85
CA PRO A 389 7.56 -6.06 0.09
C PRO A 389 8.88 -6.68 -0.39
N ILE A 390 9.64 -7.23 0.55
CA ILE A 390 11.00 -7.71 0.25
C ILE A 390 10.98 -8.85 -0.77
N ARG A 391 11.93 -8.83 -1.70
CA ARG A 391 12.25 -9.99 -2.54
C ARG A 391 13.71 -10.39 -2.35
N PHE A 392 14.00 -11.65 -2.63
CA PHE A 392 15.34 -12.19 -2.61
C PHE A 392 15.76 -12.53 -4.05
N ARG A 393 16.83 -11.89 -4.49
CA ARG A 393 17.47 -12.23 -5.76
C ARG A 393 18.28 -13.50 -5.60
N VAL A 394 17.99 -14.47 -6.45
CA VAL A 394 18.75 -15.72 -6.58
C VAL A 394 19.32 -15.79 -8.00
N ASP A 395 20.65 -15.88 -8.09
CA ASP A 395 21.38 -15.99 -9.36
C ASP A 395 21.75 -17.45 -9.68
N GLY A 396 21.55 -18.37 -8.72
CA GLY A 396 21.90 -19.77 -8.82
C GLY A 396 20.82 -20.67 -8.22
N PHE A 397 21.14 -21.95 -8.04
CA PHE A 397 20.23 -22.96 -7.51
C PHE A 397 20.97 -23.89 -6.55
N PRO A 398 20.32 -24.47 -5.52
CA PRO A 398 20.96 -25.46 -4.66
C PRO A 398 21.49 -26.65 -5.45
N THR A 399 22.69 -27.11 -5.14
CA THR A 399 23.31 -28.27 -5.80
C THR A 399 22.56 -29.57 -5.48
N ALA A 400 22.73 -30.61 -6.32
CA ALA A 400 22.12 -31.92 -6.07
C ALA A 400 22.48 -32.50 -4.69
N GLU A 401 23.72 -32.30 -4.22
CA GLU A 401 24.15 -32.71 -2.88
C GLU A 401 23.40 -31.95 -1.79
N GLN A 402 23.29 -30.62 -1.91
CA GLN A 402 22.52 -29.78 -1.00
C GLN A 402 21.03 -30.16 -0.95
N LEU A 403 20.42 -30.44 -2.10
CA LEU A 403 19.02 -30.89 -2.20
C LEU A 403 18.81 -32.26 -1.56
N SER A 404 19.80 -33.16 -1.62
CA SER A 404 19.72 -34.49 -1.00
C SER A 404 19.70 -34.47 0.53
N GLN A 405 20.06 -33.34 1.14
CA GLN A 405 20.10 -33.13 2.59
C GLN A 405 18.83 -32.46 3.13
N LEU A 406 17.87 -32.14 2.25
CA LEU A 406 16.56 -31.66 2.66
C LEU A 406 15.76 -32.80 3.30
N PRO A 407 14.96 -32.52 4.33
CA PRO A 407 14.22 -33.51 5.09
C PRO A 407 13.18 -34.30 4.27
#